data_AF-A0A9W6U413-F1
#
_entry.id   AF-A0A9W6U413-F1
#
_cell.length_a   1.000
_cell.length_b   1.000
_cell.length_c   1.000
_cell.angle_alpha   90.00
_cell.angle_beta   90.00
_cell.angle_gamma   90.00
#
_symmetry.space_group_name_H-M   'P 1'
#
loop_
_entity.id
_entity.type
_entity.pdbx_description
1 polymer ?
#
loop_
_entity_poly.entity_id
_entity_poly.type
_entity_poly.pdbx_seq_one_letter_code
_entity_poly.pdbx_strand_id
1 'polypeptide(L)'
;MLMMSVKSGQLTCRTGDHGQEPSSSVFPVNLRVGGGVKAAAGNTPFPNVIIEVAYKNESLSRFRAKLERWMNPAYSLVQVAIGIKLFYGPIDSRRVAILHRRGEPIQEVEFGLDQARPAPLTMSFPLGAIYLGAAIPPTLASHEHDPITIDLIELREVINIAVQDELDV
;
A
#
# COMPACT_ATOMS: atom_id res chain seq x y z
N MET A 1 19.68 -4.70 -12.28
CA MET A 1 18.27 -4.97 -12.65
C MET A 1 17.53 -5.35 -11.37
N LEU A 2 16.65 -4.47 -10.88
CA LEU A 2 15.87 -4.69 -9.67
C LEU A 2 14.88 -5.84 -9.93
N MET A 3 15.03 -7.00 -9.29
CA MET A 3 14.08 -8.10 -9.46
C MET A 3 12.98 -7.99 -8.40
N MET A 4 12.01 -7.13 -8.67
CA MET A 4 10.71 -7.09 -8.00
C MET A 4 9.65 -7.45 -9.04
N SER A 5 8.67 -8.28 -8.67
CA SER A 5 7.50 -8.51 -9.52
C SER A 5 6.34 -7.68 -8.97
N VAL A 6 5.98 -6.62 -9.68
CA VAL A 6 4.69 -5.94 -9.48
C VAL A 6 3.68 -6.74 -10.28
N LYS A 7 2.79 -7.45 -9.59
CA LYS A 7 1.68 -8.13 -10.26
C LYS A 7 0.45 -7.22 -10.22
N SER A 8 0.09 -6.72 -11.41
CA SER A 8 -1.25 -6.20 -11.68
C SER A 8 -2.14 -7.40 -12.02
N GLY A 9 -2.89 -7.91 -11.05
CA GLY A 9 -3.79 -9.06 -11.25
C GLY A 9 -4.26 -9.70 -9.94
N GLN A 10 -5.54 -10.08 -9.90
CA GLN A 10 -6.33 -10.45 -8.71
C GLN A 10 -5.72 -11.59 -7.89
N LEU A 11 -5.04 -11.26 -6.79
CA LEU A 11 -4.79 -12.20 -5.71
C LEU A 11 -5.83 -11.98 -4.62
N THR A 12 -6.91 -12.78 -4.64
CA THR A 12 -7.88 -12.76 -3.55
C THR A 12 -7.24 -13.38 -2.31
N CYS A 13 -6.91 -12.56 -1.31
CA CYS A 13 -6.47 -13.04 -0.01
C CYS A 13 -7.66 -13.17 0.92
N ARG A 14 -7.72 -14.23 1.73
CA ARG A 14 -8.70 -14.30 2.82
C ARG A 14 -8.11 -13.74 4.10
N THR A 15 -8.70 -12.66 4.59
CA THR A 15 -8.41 -12.09 5.91
C THR A 15 -9.60 -12.36 6.84
N GLY A 16 -9.59 -13.51 7.51
CA GLY A 16 -10.76 -14.05 8.21
C GLY A 16 -11.83 -14.46 7.21
N ASP A 17 -13.07 -14.02 7.42
CA ASP A 17 -14.20 -14.32 6.53
C ASP A 17 -14.29 -13.37 5.32
N HIS A 18 -13.35 -12.43 5.18
CA HIS A 18 -13.33 -11.46 4.09
C HIS A 18 -12.34 -11.88 3.00
N GLY A 19 -12.83 -12.03 1.76
CA GLY A 19 -11.98 -11.97 0.58
C GLY A 19 -11.58 -10.52 0.31
N GLN A 20 -10.28 -10.25 0.21
CA GLN A 20 -9.73 -8.93 -0.10
C GLN A 20 -8.76 -9.03 -1.27
N GLU A 21 -8.89 -8.10 -2.20
CA GLU A 21 -8.00 -7.92 -3.35
C GLU A 21 -7.41 -6.52 -3.28
N PRO A 22 -6.07 -6.38 -3.21
CA PRO A 22 -5.44 -5.08 -3.21
C PRO A 22 -5.46 -4.50 -4.63
N SER A 23 -5.49 -3.17 -4.74
CA SER A 23 -5.36 -2.49 -6.05
C SER A 23 -4.01 -2.81 -6.70
N SER A 24 -2.94 -2.93 -5.92
CA SER A 24 -1.64 -3.42 -6.36
C SER A 24 -0.88 -4.04 -5.19
N SER A 25 0.14 -4.85 -5.49
CA SER A 25 0.93 -5.52 -4.45
C SER A 25 2.36 -5.80 -4.88
N VAL A 26 3.25 -5.91 -3.90
CA VAL A 26 4.67 -6.23 -4.09
C VAL A 26 5.02 -7.50 -3.31
N PHE A 27 5.67 -8.41 -4.02
CA PHE A 27 6.20 -9.66 -3.48
C PHE A 27 7.72 -9.69 -3.64
N PRO A 28 8.47 -10.13 -2.61
CA PRO A 28 9.81 -10.65 -2.82
C PRO A 28 9.76 -11.85 -3.76
N VAL A 29 10.64 -11.89 -4.76
CA VAL A 29 10.69 -12.94 -5.80
C VAL A 29 10.80 -14.35 -5.22
N ASN A 30 11.38 -14.48 -4.02
CA ASN A 30 11.60 -15.77 -3.35
C ASN A 30 10.70 -16.00 -2.13
N LEU A 31 9.63 -15.21 -1.96
CA LEU A 31 8.69 -15.43 -0.87
C LEU A 31 7.93 -16.75 -1.07
N ARG A 32 8.00 -17.64 -0.07
CA ARG A 32 7.38 -18.97 -0.10
C ARG A 32 6.65 -19.24 1.21
N VAL A 33 5.51 -19.93 1.13
CA VAL A 33 4.76 -20.40 2.30
C VAL A 33 5.61 -21.37 3.12
N GLY A 34 5.63 -21.22 4.45
CA GLY A 34 6.42 -22.04 5.38
C GLY A 34 7.29 -21.21 6.35
N GLY A 35 7.76 -21.84 7.43
CA GLY A 35 8.59 -21.22 8.49
C GLY A 35 7.83 -20.20 9.33
N GLY A 36 7.46 -19.07 8.71
CA GLY A 36 6.61 -18.02 9.28
C GLY A 36 5.71 -17.33 8.25
N VAL A 37 5.74 -17.74 6.98
CA VAL A 37 4.93 -17.17 5.89
C VAL A 37 3.62 -17.97 5.74
N LYS A 38 2.49 -17.30 5.98
CA LYS A 38 1.13 -17.84 5.84
C LYS A 38 0.69 -17.87 4.38
N ALA A 39 -0.07 -18.90 4.04
CA ALA A 39 -0.77 -19.01 2.76
C ALA A 39 -2.01 -18.10 2.75
N ALA A 40 -2.14 -17.31 1.69
CA ALA A 40 -3.41 -16.79 1.19
C ALA A 40 -4.18 -17.89 0.43
N ALA A 41 -5.24 -17.53 -0.31
CA ALA A 41 -5.97 -18.50 -1.12
C ALA A 41 -5.03 -19.16 -2.16
N GLY A 42 -5.23 -20.46 -2.42
CA GLY A 42 -4.45 -21.21 -3.40
C GLY A 42 -3.00 -21.50 -3.01
N ASN A 43 -2.66 -21.47 -1.71
CA ASN A 43 -1.31 -21.75 -1.19
C ASN A 43 -0.22 -20.77 -1.69
N THR A 44 -0.63 -19.58 -2.10
CA THR A 44 0.27 -18.47 -2.42
C THR A 44 0.57 -17.66 -1.16
N PRO A 45 1.76 -17.07 -0.99
CA PRO A 45 2.02 -16.23 0.17
C PRO A 45 1.20 -14.93 0.10
N PHE A 46 0.91 -14.34 1.26
CA PHE A 46 0.46 -12.95 1.28
C PHE A 46 1.53 -12.01 0.71
N PRO A 47 1.15 -10.93 0.02
CA PRO A 47 2.11 -9.88 -0.34
C PRO A 47 2.70 -9.20 0.90
N ASN A 48 3.93 -8.73 0.79
CA ASN A 48 4.57 -7.99 1.88
C ASN A 48 4.13 -6.52 1.89
N VAL A 49 3.91 -5.94 0.70
CA VAL A 49 3.36 -4.60 0.55
C VAL A 49 2.09 -4.66 -0.27
N ILE A 50 1.04 -4.01 0.22
CA ILE A 50 -0.20 -3.80 -0.53
C ILE A 50 -0.45 -2.30 -0.72
N ILE A 51 -1.04 -1.98 -1.87
CA ILE A 51 -1.51 -0.65 -2.22
C ILE A 51 -3.01 -0.77 -2.48
N GLU A 52 -3.76 0.09 -1.82
CA GLU A 52 -5.21 0.17 -1.92
C GLU A 52 -5.60 1.59 -2.31
N VAL A 53 -6.43 1.72 -3.33
CA VAL A 53 -6.96 3.01 -3.76
C VAL A 53 -8.48 2.98 -3.66
N ALA A 54 -9.02 3.87 -2.84
CA ALA A 54 -10.45 4.00 -2.60
C ALA A 54 -11.00 5.26 -3.29
N TYR A 55 -12.05 5.07 -4.09
CA TYR A 55 -12.72 6.13 -4.83
C TYR A 55 -14.14 6.38 -4.29
N LYS A 56 -14.68 7.58 -4.58
CA LYS A 56 -16.10 7.95 -4.49
C LYS A 56 -16.83 7.40 -3.24
N ASN A 57 -17.47 6.24 -3.38
CA ASN A 57 -18.48 5.69 -2.47
C ASN A 57 -17.93 5.02 -1.20
N GLU A 58 -16.63 4.72 -1.14
CA GLU A 58 -16.06 4.15 0.08
C GLU A 58 -15.79 5.24 1.12
N SER A 59 -16.40 5.14 2.30
CA SER A 59 -16.14 6.06 3.40
C SER A 59 -14.72 5.87 3.95
N LEU A 60 -14.10 6.95 4.44
CA LEU A 60 -12.76 6.87 5.03
C LEU A 60 -12.70 5.87 6.20
N SER A 61 -13.77 5.77 7.00
CA SER A 61 -13.86 4.79 8.09
C SER A 61 -13.84 3.35 7.60
N ARG A 62 -14.57 3.02 6.53
CA ARG A 62 -14.56 1.68 5.93
C ARG A 62 -13.22 1.37 5.29
N PHE A 63 -12.61 2.37 4.66
CA PHE A 63 -11.29 2.25 4.07
C PHE A 63 -10.20 1.96 5.12
N ARG A 64 -10.19 2.68 6.24
CA ARG A 64 -9.32 2.39 7.39
C ARG A 64 -9.50 0.97 7.90
N ALA A 65 -10.75 0.54 8.11
CA ALA A 65 -11.05 -0.83 8.53
C ALA A 65 -10.56 -1.88 7.51
N LYS A 66 -10.56 -1.58 6.20
CA LYS A 66 -9.99 -2.45 5.16
C LYS A 66 -8.47 -2.60 5.33
N LEU A 67 -7.75 -1.51 5.53
CA LEU A 67 -6.30 -1.53 5.78
C LEU A 67 -5.96 -2.25 7.08
N GLU A 68 -6.72 -2.03 8.15
CA GLU A 68 -6.54 -2.74 9.43
C GLU A 68 -6.72 -4.26 9.27
N ARG A 69 -7.71 -4.71 8.49
CA ARG A 69 -7.88 -6.15 8.20
C ARG A 69 -6.68 -6.74 7.48
N TRP A 70 -6.08 -6.01 6.54
CA TRP A 70 -4.82 -6.42 5.90
C TRP A 70 -3.68 -6.56 6.90
N MET A 71 -3.68 -5.78 7.96
CA MET A 71 -2.61 -5.77 8.96
C MET A 71 -2.85 -6.71 10.14
N ASN A 72 -4.03 -7.34 10.22
CA ASN A 72 -4.37 -8.25 11.32
C ASN A 72 -3.45 -9.50 11.30
N PRO A 73 -2.62 -9.72 12.35
CA PRO A 73 -1.67 -10.83 12.41
C PRO A 73 -2.33 -12.21 12.49
N ALA A 74 -3.58 -12.30 12.94
CA ALA A 74 -4.31 -13.56 12.96
C ALA A 74 -4.50 -14.12 11.55
N TYR A 75 -4.70 -13.25 10.55
CA TYR A 75 -5.14 -13.65 9.22
C TYR A 75 -4.20 -13.28 8.08
N SER A 76 -3.31 -12.30 8.27
CA SER A 76 -2.44 -11.76 7.21
C SER A 76 -1.03 -11.52 7.72
N LEU A 77 -0.07 -11.53 6.79
CA LEU A 77 1.34 -11.19 7.02
C LEU A 77 1.83 -10.02 6.17
N VAL A 78 0.92 -9.20 5.64
CA VAL A 78 1.29 -7.91 5.04
C VAL A 78 2.12 -7.12 6.06
N GLN A 79 3.22 -6.53 5.60
CA GLN A 79 4.12 -5.73 6.44
C GLN A 79 3.86 -4.24 6.29
N VAL A 80 3.44 -3.83 5.10
CA VAL A 80 3.14 -2.44 4.77
C VAL A 80 1.84 -2.38 3.97
N ALA A 81 0.87 -1.60 4.47
CA ALA A 81 -0.34 -1.24 3.74
C ALA A 81 -0.31 0.25 3.43
N ILE A 82 -0.36 0.59 2.14
CA ILE A 82 -0.44 1.96 1.64
C ILE A 82 -1.86 2.17 1.13
N GLY A 83 -2.60 3.07 1.77
CA GLY A 83 -3.96 3.43 1.37
C GLY A 83 -4.02 4.84 0.81
N ILE A 84 -4.62 5.00 -0.37
CA ILE A 84 -4.92 6.31 -0.96
C ILE A 84 -6.43 6.46 -1.08
N LYS A 85 -7.01 7.41 -0.35
CA LYS A 85 -8.42 7.76 -0.45
C LYS A 85 -8.59 9.04 -1.26
N LEU A 86 -9.32 8.93 -2.36
CA LEU A 86 -9.74 10.04 -3.21
C LEU A 86 -11.21 10.35 -2.91
N PHE A 87 -11.45 11.58 -2.46
CA PHE A 87 -12.80 12.10 -2.29
C PHE A 87 -13.29 12.65 -3.63
N TYR A 88 -14.58 12.53 -3.90
CA TYR A 88 -15.18 13.03 -5.12
C TYR A 88 -16.24 14.04 -4.76
N GLY A 89 -16.05 15.27 -5.22
CA GLY A 89 -17.03 16.33 -5.21
C GLY A 89 -16.62 17.38 -6.25
N PRO A 90 -17.56 18.17 -6.78
CA PRO A 90 -17.27 19.19 -7.80
C PRO A 90 -16.28 20.28 -7.34
N ILE A 91 -16.02 20.36 -6.03
CA ILE A 91 -15.10 21.32 -5.40
C ILE A 91 -14.11 20.59 -4.47
N ASP A 92 -14.34 19.31 -4.19
CA ASP A 92 -13.58 18.55 -3.19
C ASP A 92 -12.33 17.94 -3.86
N SER A 93 -11.18 18.53 -3.56
CA SER A 93 -9.88 18.02 -4.00
C SER A 93 -9.16 17.27 -2.89
N ARG A 94 -9.87 16.92 -1.81
CA ARG A 94 -9.34 16.23 -0.65
C ARG A 94 -8.83 14.86 -1.02
N ARG A 95 -7.64 14.56 -0.50
CA ARG A 95 -6.96 13.28 -0.67
C ARG A 95 -6.30 12.92 0.63
N VAL A 96 -6.42 11.67 1.04
CA VAL A 96 -5.83 11.17 2.28
C VAL A 96 -4.96 9.98 1.95
N ALA A 97 -3.71 10.03 2.38
CA ALA A 97 -2.77 8.94 2.33
C ALA A 97 -2.65 8.32 3.73
N ILE A 98 -2.70 6.99 3.82
CA ILE A 98 -2.57 6.23 5.04
C ILE A 98 -1.42 5.25 4.86
N LEU A 99 -0.46 5.25 5.79
CA LEU A 99 0.59 4.26 5.86
C LEU A 99 0.44 3.45 7.14
N HIS A 100 0.18 2.16 7.00
CA HIS A 100 0.18 1.23 8.11
C HIS A 100 1.36 0.27 7.97
N ARG A 101 2.38 0.45 8.84
CA ARG A 101 3.48 -0.50 9.02
C ARG A 101 3.15 -1.44 10.16
N ARG A 102 3.49 -2.72 10.03
CA ARG A 102 3.22 -3.70 11.09
C ARG A 102 4.01 -3.34 12.34
N GLY A 103 3.34 -3.33 13.49
CA GLY A 103 3.95 -3.05 14.78
C GLY A 103 4.19 -1.56 15.07
N GLU A 104 3.69 -0.66 14.23
CA GLU A 104 3.92 0.78 14.35
C GLU A 104 2.61 1.58 14.38
N PRO A 105 2.65 2.82 14.88
CA PRO A 105 1.53 3.75 14.73
C PRO A 105 1.17 3.98 13.25
N ILE A 106 -0.13 4.06 12.99
CA ILE A 106 -0.66 4.43 11.67
C ILE A 106 -0.31 5.90 11.39
N GLN A 107 0.25 6.17 10.22
CA GLN A 107 0.43 7.53 9.72
C GLN A 107 -0.72 7.86 8.77
N GLU A 108 -1.31 9.03 8.92
CA GLU A 108 -2.36 9.51 8.02
C GLU A 108 -2.11 10.98 7.69
N VAL A 109 -2.06 11.29 6.39
CA VAL A 109 -1.71 12.61 5.87
C VAL A 109 -2.72 13.04 4.83
N GLU A 110 -3.33 14.20 5.04
CA GLU A 110 -4.12 14.86 4.01
C GLU A 110 -3.18 15.60 3.05
N PHE A 111 -3.35 15.33 1.75
CA PHE A 111 -2.47 15.84 0.69
C PHE A 111 -3.25 16.37 -0.52
N GLY A 112 -4.55 16.67 -0.36
CA GLY A 112 -5.37 17.32 -1.38
C GLY A 112 -4.95 18.77 -1.69
N LEU A 113 -5.62 19.42 -2.64
CA LEU A 113 -5.39 20.85 -2.92
C LEU A 113 -6.15 21.76 -1.94
N ASP A 114 -7.22 21.26 -1.31
CA ASP A 114 -8.05 22.00 -0.33
C ASP A 114 -7.23 22.49 0.87
N GLN A 115 -6.18 21.74 1.22
CA GLN A 115 -5.21 22.10 2.25
C GLN A 115 -3.79 21.90 1.70
N ALA A 116 -3.45 22.57 0.61
CA ALA A 116 -2.10 22.47 0.03
C ALA A 116 -1.03 22.80 1.10
N ARG A 117 -0.37 21.76 1.61
CA ARG A 117 0.70 21.89 2.59
C ARG A 117 2.03 22.16 1.88
N PRO A 118 2.90 22.99 2.46
CA PRO A 118 4.24 23.16 1.92
C PRO A 118 5.03 21.85 2.03
N ALA A 119 5.96 21.65 1.09
CA ALA A 119 6.90 20.54 1.13
C ALA A 119 7.80 20.61 2.39
N PRO A 120 8.32 19.48 2.88
CA PRO A 120 8.10 18.13 2.36
C PRO A 120 6.80 17.51 2.89
N LEU A 121 6.08 16.81 2.01
CA LEU A 121 4.91 16.01 2.37
C LEU A 121 5.17 14.57 1.94
N THR A 122 5.68 13.77 2.87
CA THR A 122 6.15 12.41 2.58
C THR A 122 5.67 11.40 3.62
N MET A 123 5.63 10.15 3.21
CA MET A 123 5.53 9.00 4.11
C MET A 123 6.67 8.04 3.78
N SER A 124 7.17 7.30 4.76
CA SER A 124 8.26 6.36 4.51
C SER A 124 8.20 5.10 5.35
N PHE A 125 8.78 4.03 4.80
CA PHE A 125 8.99 2.76 5.48
C PHE A 125 10.35 2.17 5.05
N PRO A 126 10.99 1.34 5.88
CA PRO A 126 12.30 0.78 5.57
C PRO A 126 12.21 -0.26 4.44
N LEU A 127 13.23 -0.31 3.57
CA LEU A 127 13.35 -1.29 2.49
C LEU A 127 13.21 -2.73 2.99
N GLY A 128 13.76 -3.03 4.17
CA GLY A 128 13.68 -4.35 4.79
C GLY A 128 12.25 -4.86 5.01
N ALA A 129 11.26 -3.96 5.16
CA ALA A 129 9.86 -4.34 5.28
C ALA A 129 9.32 -5.04 4.02
N ILE A 130 9.87 -4.73 2.84
CA ILE A 130 9.52 -5.43 1.60
C ILE A 130 9.92 -6.89 1.68
N TYR A 131 11.06 -7.22 2.31
CA TYR A 131 11.70 -8.53 2.21
C TYR A 131 11.49 -9.43 3.44
N LEU A 132 10.67 -9.02 4.41
CA LEU A 132 10.44 -9.87 5.59
C LEU A 132 9.94 -11.27 5.19
N GLY A 133 10.57 -12.32 5.74
CA GLY A 133 10.24 -13.72 5.40
C GLY A 133 10.86 -14.22 4.08
N ALA A 134 11.68 -13.40 3.41
CA ALA A 134 12.48 -13.78 2.25
C ALA A 134 13.93 -13.29 2.42
N ALA A 135 14.86 -13.87 1.67
CA ALA A 135 16.23 -13.37 1.62
C ALA A 135 16.27 -12.03 0.86
N ILE A 136 16.98 -11.06 1.43
CA ILE A 136 17.26 -9.78 0.77
C ILE A 136 18.27 -10.04 -0.35
N PRO A 137 18.03 -9.52 -1.57
CA PRO A 137 18.99 -9.64 -2.65
C PRO A 137 20.36 -9.11 -2.21
N PRO A 138 21.48 -9.78 -2.56
CA PRO A 138 22.81 -9.34 -2.14
C PRO A 138 23.14 -7.89 -2.55
N THR A 139 22.57 -7.40 -3.65
CA THR A 139 22.70 -6.01 -4.11
C THR A 139 22.03 -4.98 -3.20
N LEU A 140 21.18 -5.42 -2.28
CA LEU A 140 20.45 -4.60 -1.31
C LEU A 140 20.84 -4.95 0.14
N ALA A 141 21.85 -5.79 0.33
CA ALA A 141 22.35 -6.11 1.66
C ALA A 141 22.92 -4.83 2.30
N SER A 142 22.67 -4.64 3.60
CA SER A 142 23.01 -3.42 4.37
C SER A 142 22.15 -2.18 4.05
N HIS A 143 21.19 -2.27 3.13
CA HIS A 143 20.23 -1.21 2.81
C HIS A 143 18.87 -1.44 3.48
N GLU A 144 18.75 -2.38 4.43
CA GLU A 144 17.49 -2.77 5.04
C GLU A 144 16.79 -1.63 5.75
N HIS A 145 17.57 -0.69 6.28
CA HIS A 145 17.10 0.48 7.00
C HIS A 145 16.89 1.70 6.10
N ASP A 146 17.27 1.63 4.82
CA ASP A 146 17.10 2.75 3.91
C ASP A 146 15.60 3.02 3.70
N PRO A 147 15.17 4.30 3.78
CA PRO A 147 13.77 4.64 3.65
C PRO A 147 13.32 4.55 2.19
N ILE A 148 12.25 3.80 1.95
CA ILE A 148 11.41 3.97 0.78
C ILE A 148 10.45 5.11 1.08
N THR A 149 10.59 6.19 0.33
CA THR A 149 9.84 7.44 0.53
C THR A 149 8.77 7.57 -0.56
N ILE A 150 7.56 7.92 -0.14
CA ILE A 150 6.44 8.27 -1.02
C ILE A 150 6.32 9.79 -0.98
N ASP A 151 6.57 10.45 -2.11
CA ASP A 151 6.31 11.88 -2.27
C ASP A 151 4.83 12.10 -2.57
N LEU A 152 4.13 12.72 -1.61
CA LEU A 152 2.69 12.97 -1.73
C LEU A 152 2.37 14.17 -2.62
N ILE A 153 3.32 15.08 -2.85
CA ILE A 153 3.17 16.16 -3.82
C ILE A 153 3.25 15.58 -5.23
N GLU A 154 4.27 14.77 -5.51
CA GLU A 154 4.39 14.10 -6.82
C GLU A 154 3.20 13.19 -7.08
N LEU A 155 2.79 12.38 -6.10
CA LEU A 155 1.59 11.54 -6.21
C LEU A 155 0.33 12.36 -6.49
N ARG A 156 0.18 13.54 -5.87
CA ARG A 156 -0.95 14.43 -6.12
C ARG A 156 -0.99 14.86 -7.59
N GLU A 157 0.14 15.23 -8.16
CA GLU A 157 0.22 15.67 -9.56
C GLU A 157 -0.06 14.50 -10.52
N VAL A 158 0.45 13.30 -10.24
CA VAL A 158 0.12 12.09 -11.01
C VAL A 158 -1.39 11.82 -11.01
N ILE A 159 -2.04 11.95 -9.84
CA ILE A 159 -3.50 11.78 -9.74
C ILE A 159 -4.23 12.89 -10.50
N ASN A 160 -3.77 14.14 -10.45
CA ASN A 160 -4.38 15.25 -11.18
C ASN A 160 -4.41 14.99 -12.68
N ILE A 161 -3.27 14.58 -13.25
CA ILE A 161 -3.13 14.25 -14.67
C ILE A 161 -4.07 13.10 -15.02
N ALA A 162 -4.04 12.01 -14.24
CA ALA A 162 -4.89 10.84 -14.50
C ALA A 162 -6.40 11.14 -14.45
N VAL A 163 -6.84 12.03 -13.54
CA VAL A 163 -8.25 12.44 -13.44
C VAL A 163 -8.64 13.37 -14.60
N GLN A 164 -7.75 14.25 -15.06
CA GLN A 164 -8.01 15.10 -16.22
C GLN A 164 -8.18 14.25 -17.49
N ASP A 165 -7.27 13.30 -17.71
CA ASP A 165 -7.34 12.38 -18.86
C ASP A 165 -8.66 11.57 -18.89
N GLU A 166 -9.24 11.21 -17.73
CA GLU A 166 -10.53 10.52 -17.67
C GLU A 166 -11.75 11.42 -17.96
N LEU A 167 -11.62 12.74 -17.81
CA LEU A 167 -12.71 13.70 -18.04
C LEU A 167 -12.74 14.25 -19.47
N ASP A 168 -11.62 14.16 -20.19
CA ASP A 168 -11.48 14.60 -21.58
C ASP A 168 -11.83 13.50 -22.61
N VAL A 169 -12.31 12.33 -22.15
CA VAL A 169 -12.80 11.18 -22.95
C VAL A 169 -14.32 11.08 -22.88
#